data_AF-A0A1C5G2P8-F1
#
_entry.id   AF-A0A1C5G2P8-F1
#
_cell.length_a   1.000
_cell.length_b   1.000
_cell.length_c   1.000
_cell.angle_alpha   90.00
_cell.angle_beta   90.00
_cell.angle_gamma   90.00
#
_symmetry.space_group_name_H-M   'P 1'
#
loop_
_entity.id
_entity.type
_entity.pdbx_description
1 polymer ?
#
loop_
_entity_poly.entity_id
_entity_poly.type
_entity_poly.pdbx_seq_one_letter_code
_entity_poly.pdbx_strand_id
1 'polypeptide(L)'
;MAEAEVPGHANLVGFRLPDGTLSTDAAAPATAVGYRARCSCGWVGTSDYPAAEEGRWMATSEWGGHIRPVLAATPPGWLLGRSDTLRDNVAELATTWPLQALGILAEVERWQRPLIERAVVAAREAGLSWAEIGNALGISRQSAHERFRNLTPPKPSA
;
A
#
# COMPACT_ATOMS: atom_id res chain seq x y z
N MET A 1 -0.13 -0.57 -17.40
CA MET A 1 0.26 -0.09 -16.05
C MET A 1 0.71 -1.32 -15.30
N ALA A 2 1.99 -1.42 -14.94
CA ALA A 2 2.43 -2.53 -14.09
C ALA A 2 1.69 -2.41 -12.76
N GLU A 3 0.96 -3.46 -12.37
CA GLU A 3 0.38 -3.57 -11.04
C GLU A 3 1.52 -3.33 -10.05
N ALA A 4 1.42 -2.27 -9.24
CA ALA A 4 2.44 -1.99 -8.24
C ALA A 4 2.38 -3.14 -7.24
N GLU A 5 3.29 -4.10 -7.38
CA GLU A 5 3.38 -5.26 -6.50
C GLU A 5 3.72 -4.75 -5.10
N VAL A 6 2.77 -4.88 -4.18
CA VAL A 6 3.01 -4.52 -2.77
C VAL A 6 3.98 -5.56 -2.21
N PRO A 7 5.18 -5.17 -1.74
CA PRO A 7 6.16 -6.11 -1.25
C PRO A 7 5.58 -7.04 -0.18
N GLY A 8 5.77 -8.34 -0.35
CA GLY A 8 5.25 -9.34 0.58
C GLY A 8 3.75 -9.64 0.42
N HIS A 9 3.08 -9.11 -0.60
CA HIS A 9 1.67 -9.40 -0.89
C HIS A 9 1.43 -9.83 -2.34
N ALA A 10 2.18 -10.80 -2.83
CA ALA A 10 1.91 -11.43 -4.12
C ALA A 10 0.61 -12.25 -4.08
N ASN A 11 -0.14 -12.23 -5.19
CA ASN A 11 -1.28 -13.12 -5.39
C ASN A 11 -0.78 -14.54 -5.69
N LEU A 12 -1.08 -15.48 -4.80
CA LEU A 12 -0.57 -16.85 -4.89
C LEU A 12 -1.63 -17.88 -5.31
N VAL A 13 -2.87 -17.49 -5.65
CA VAL A 13 -4.04 -18.37 -5.92
C VAL A 13 -3.71 -19.86 -5.79
N GLY A 14 -3.90 -20.42 -4.59
CA GLY A 14 -3.54 -21.80 -4.32
C GLY A 14 -4.56 -22.78 -4.89
N PHE A 15 -4.15 -24.04 -5.04
CA PHE A 15 -5.02 -25.13 -5.44
C PHE A 15 -4.97 -26.26 -4.41
N ARG A 16 -6.12 -26.91 -4.18
CA ARG A 16 -6.21 -28.08 -3.32
C ARG A 16 -5.97 -29.36 -4.10
N LEU A 17 -5.18 -30.25 -3.53
CA LEU A 17 -5.00 -31.62 -3.98
C LEU A 17 -6.05 -32.55 -3.31
N PRO A 18 -6.25 -33.76 -3.84
CA PRO A 18 -7.23 -34.71 -3.29
C PRO A 18 -6.96 -35.13 -1.83
N ASP A 19 -5.71 -35.05 -1.39
CA ASP A 19 -5.28 -35.31 0.00
C ASP A 19 -5.56 -34.13 0.95
N GLY A 20 -6.14 -33.04 0.44
CA GLY A 20 -6.44 -31.82 1.19
C GLY A 20 -5.28 -30.80 1.22
N THR A 21 -4.11 -31.15 0.69
CA THR A 21 -2.93 -30.27 0.64
C THR A 21 -3.25 -29.03 -0.21
N LEU A 22 -2.92 -27.85 0.31
CA LEU A 22 -3.03 -26.58 -0.40
C LEU A 22 -1.66 -26.15 -0.93
N SER A 23 -1.45 -26.31 -2.23
CA SER A 23 -0.22 -25.87 -2.91
C SER A 23 -0.38 -24.48 -3.54
N THR A 24 0.74 -23.77 -3.70
CA THR A 24 0.86 -22.49 -4.40
C THR A 24 1.89 -22.56 -5.52
N ASP A 25 2.14 -23.76 -6.06
CA ASP A 25 3.03 -23.91 -7.21
C ASP A 25 2.50 -23.13 -8.43
N ALA A 26 3.39 -22.85 -9.39
CA ALA A 26 3.08 -21.98 -10.53
C ALA A 26 1.87 -22.46 -11.37
N ALA A 27 1.60 -23.77 -11.40
CA ALA A 27 0.48 -24.35 -12.13
C ALA A 27 -0.22 -25.45 -11.32
N ALA A 28 -1.55 -25.44 -11.34
CA ALA A 28 -2.35 -26.50 -10.76
C ALA A 28 -2.27 -27.76 -11.66
N PRO A 29 -2.00 -28.95 -11.09
CA PRO A 29 -2.09 -30.20 -11.84
C PRO A 29 -3.55 -30.53 -12.15
N ALA A 30 -3.77 -31.40 -13.13
CA ALA A 30 -5.12 -31.87 -13.49
C ALA A 30 -5.85 -32.60 -12.35
N THR A 31 -5.13 -33.04 -11.32
CA THR A 31 -5.68 -33.68 -10.11
C THR A 31 -6.16 -32.69 -9.06
N ALA A 32 -5.99 -31.38 -9.26
CA ALA A 32 -6.50 -30.37 -8.35
C ALA A 32 -8.02 -30.47 -8.22
N VAL A 33 -8.52 -30.40 -6.99
CA VAL A 33 -9.95 -30.52 -6.65
C VAL A 33 -10.61 -29.17 -6.35
N GLY A 34 -9.85 -28.08 -6.33
CA GLY A 34 -10.37 -26.73 -6.19
C GLY A 34 -9.30 -25.66 -6.08
N TYR A 35 -9.73 -24.41 -6.06
CA TYR A 35 -8.88 -23.23 -5.83
C TYR A 35 -9.21 -22.55 -4.50
N ARG A 36 -8.21 -21.94 -3.88
CA ARG A 36 -8.36 -21.13 -2.66
C ARG A 36 -7.43 -19.94 -2.70
N ALA A 37 -7.94 -18.77 -2.32
CA ALA A 37 -7.14 -17.55 -2.29
C ALA A 37 -5.98 -17.67 -1.27
N ARG A 38 -4.80 -17.18 -1.64
CA ARG A 38 -3.64 -17.06 -0.75
C ARG A 38 -2.82 -15.83 -1.08
N CYS A 39 -2.18 -15.29 -0.07
CA CYS A 39 -1.25 -14.18 -0.17
C CYS A 39 0.11 -14.57 0.41
N SER A 40 1.21 -14.02 -0.11
CA SER A 40 2.55 -14.29 0.41
C SER A 40 2.78 -13.79 1.86
N CYS A 41 1.89 -12.97 2.42
CA CYS A 41 1.91 -12.60 3.83
C CYS A 41 1.37 -13.68 4.78
N GLY A 42 0.95 -14.83 4.24
CA GLY A 42 0.36 -15.93 4.99
C GLY A 42 -1.16 -15.86 5.11
N TRP A 43 -1.82 -14.81 4.62
CA TRP A 43 -3.28 -14.77 4.55
C TRP A 43 -3.81 -15.87 3.62
N VAL A 44 -4.90 -16.51 4.05
CA VAL A 44 -5.60 -17.56 3.32
C VAL A 44 -7.06 -17.17 3.26
N GLY A 45 -7.66 -17.29 2.07
CA GLY A 45 -9.09 -17.09 1.85
C GLY A 45 -9.93 -18.02 2.72
N THR A 46 -11.20 -17.69 2.82
CA THR A 46 -12.20 -18.41 3.61
C THR A 46 -12.90 -19.51 2.81
N SER A 47 -12.98 -19.33 1.49
CA SER A 47 -13.78 -20.20 0.61
C SER A 47 -12.92 -21.12 -0.25
N ASP A 48 -13.44 -22.32 -0.52
CA ASP A 48 -12.94 -23.22 -1.54
C ASP A 48 -13.81 -23.11 -2.78
N TYR A 49 -13.17 -22.94 -3.94
CA TYR A 49 -13.82 -22.75 -5.22
C TYR A 49 -13.59 -23.96 -6.14
N PRO A 50 -14.48 -24.21 -7.12
CA PRO A 50 -14.38 -25.36 -8.02
C PRO A 50 -13.05 -25.47 -8.76
N ALA A 51 -12.64 -26.69 -9.16
CA ALA A 51 -11.48 -26.95 -10.01
C ALA A 51 -11.73 -26.57 -11.49
N ALA A 52 -12.11 -25.31 -11.71
CA ALA A 52 -12.40 -24.75 -13.02
C ALA A 52 -11.84 -23.32 -13.09
N GLU A 53 -11.77 -22.77 -14.31
CA GLU A 53 -11.27 -21.41 -14.52
C GLU A 53 -12.07 -20.38 -13.71
N GLU A 54 -13.39 -20.53 -13.63
CA GLU A 54 -14.26 -19.68 -12.82
C GLU A 54 -13.87 -19.72 -11.34
N GLY A 55 -13.48 -20.90 -10.83
CA GLY A 55 -13.01 -21.04 -9.45
C GLY A 55 -11.69 -20.30 -9.20
N ARG A 56 -10.78 -20.30 -10.18
CA ARG A 56 -9.53 -19.53 -10.13
C ARG A 56 -9.80 -18.02 -10.11
N TRP A 57 -10.76 -17.55 -10.90
CA TRP A 57 -11.20 -16.16 -10.91
C TRP A 57 -11.81 -15.74 -9.57
N MET A 58 -12.69 -16.56 -8.98
CA MET A 58 -13.28 -16.26 -7.67
C MET A 58 -12.22 -16.19 -6.55
N ALA A 59 -11.28 -17.14 -6.52
CA ALA A 59 -10.15 -17.09 -5.58
C ALA A 59 -9.29 -15.82 -5.76
N THR A 60 -9.07 -15.39 -7.01
CA THR A 60 -8.39 -14.12 -7.31
C THR A 60 -9.17 -12.91 -6.81
N SER A 61 -10.50 -12.91 -6.98
CA SER A 61 -11.37 -11.84 -6.51
C SER A 61 -11.36 -11.71 -4.98
N GLU A 62 -11.39 -12.84 -4.26
CA GLU A 62 -11.30 -12.84 -2.79
C GLU A 62 -9.94 -12.30 -2.31
N TRP A 63 -8.85 -12.69 -2.95
CA TRP A 63 -7.53 -12.08 -2.70
C TRP A 63 -7.54 -10.57 -2.98
N GLY A 64 -8.23 -10.12 -4.04
CA GLY A 64 -8.46 -8.71 -4.34
C GLY A 64 -9.13 -7.95 -3.18
N GLY A 65 -10.05 -8.59 -2.46
CA GLY A 65 -10.65 -8.06 -1.24
C GLY A 65 -9.64 -7.91 -0.09
N HIS A 66 -8.77 -8.90 0.09
CA HIS A 66 -7.71 -8.89 1.09
C HIS A 66 -6.67 -7.79 0.87
N ILE A 67 -6.23 -7.57 -0.37
CA ILE A 67 -5.12 -6.66 -0.67
C ILE A 67 -5.54 -5.17 -0.70
N ARG A 68 -6.84 -4.90 -0.91
CA ARG A 68 -7.38 -3.53 -1.02
C ARG A 68 -7.00 -2.60 0.14
N PRO A 69 -7.17 -2.97 1.42
CA PRO A 69 -6.76 -2.12 2.54
C PRO A 69 -5.27 -1.81 2.53
N VAL A 70 -4.43 -2.75 2.09
CA VAL A 70 -2.98 -2.55 2.05
C VAL A 70 -2.58 -1.62 0.91
N LEU A 71 -3.18 -1.78 -0.28
CA LEU A 71 -2.99 -0.85 -1.39
C LEU A 71 -3.42 0.56 -1.02
N ALA A 72 -4.51 0.71 -0.27
CA ALA A 72 -4.98 2.02 0.19
C ALA A 72 -4.00 2.69 1.17
N ALA A 73 -3.24 1.92 1.94
CA ALA A 73 -2.29 2.42 2.94
C ALA A 73 -0.84 2.50 2.44
N THR A 74 -0.51 1.87 1.31
CA THR A 74 0.87 1.77 0.82
C THR A 74 1.13 2.80 -0.29
N PRO A 75 2.14 3.68 -0.16
CA PRO A 75 2.50 4.58 -1.24
C PRO A 75 2.88 3.80 -2.52
N PRO A 76 2.43 4.24 -3.70
CA PRO A 76 2.71 3.50 -4.93
C PRO A 76 4.22 3.53 -5.24
N GLY A 77 4.81 2.36 -5.47
CA GLY A 77 6.27 2.19 -5.64
C GLY A 77 6.87 3.02 -6.77
N TRP A 78 6.15 3.23 -7.88
CA TRP A 78 6.61 4.08 -8.98
C TRP A 78 6.82 5.54 -8.55
N LEU A 79 6.00 6.04 -7.61
CA LEU A 79 6.10 7.41 -7.12
C LEU A 79 7.24 7.54 -6.11
N LEU A 80 7.44 6.52 -5.27
CA LEU A 80 8.63 6.43 -4.41
C LEU A 80 9.92 6.41 -5.24
N GLY A 81 9.97 5.63 -6.33
CA GLY A 81 11.12 5.61 -7.24
C GLY A 81 11.41 6.97 -7.89
N ARG A 82 10.39 7.75 -8.24
CA ARG A 82 10.57 9.14 -8.70
C ARG A 82 11.11 10.05 -7.59
N SER A 83 10.64 9.87 -6.35
CA SER A 83 11.17 10.59 -5.19
C SER A 83 12.64 10.27 -4.94
N ASP A 84 13.04 9.00 -5.05
CA ASP A 84 14.43 8.56 -4.93
C ASP A 84 15.30 9.20 -6.03
N THR A 85 14.83 9.18 -7.28
CA THR A 85 15.53 9.82 -8.40
C THR A 85 15.71 11.33 -8.18
N LEU A 86 14.67 12.02 -7.69
CA LEU A 86 14.77 13.44 -7.35
C LEU A 86 15.83 13.68 -6.26
N ARG A 87 15.80 12.89 -5.18
CA ARG A 87 16.78 12.98 -4.09
C ARG A 87 18.21 12.81 -4.61
N ASP A 88 18.44 11.78 -5.41
CA ASP A 88 19.79 11.44 -5.89
C ASP A 88 20.32 12.52 -6.84
N ASN A 89 19.47 13.04 -7.74
CA ASN A 89 19.82 14.18 -8.61
C ASN A 89 20.13 15.46 -7.81
N VAL A 90 19.35 15.74 -6.75
CA VAL A 90 19.61 16.91 -5.87
C VAL A 90 20.93 16.74 -5.12
N ALA A 91 21.25 15.52 -4.67
CA ALA A 91 22.52 15.23 -4.01
C ALA A 91 23.71 15.44 -4.95
N GLU A 92 23.59 15.03 -6.22
CA GLU A 92 24.60 15.29 -7.25
C GLU A 92 24.77 16.80 -7.49
N LEU A 93 23.67 17.54 -7.68
CA LEU A 93 23.69 18.99 -7.84
C LEU A 93 24.31 19.69 -6.64
N ALA A 94 24.11 19.20 -5.41
CA ALA A 94 24.69 19.82 -4.23
C ALA A 94 26.23 19.85 -4.26
N THR A 95 26.86 18.91 -4.98
CA THR A 95 28.32 18.85 -5.13
C THR A 95 28.85 19.68 -6.29
N THR A 96 28.08 19.79 -7.39
CA THR A 96 28.53 20.43 -8.63
C THR A 96 27.96 21.84 -8.83
N TRP A 97 26.70 22.05 -8.46
CA TRP A 97 25.92 23.28 -8.67
C TRP A 97 25.06 23.62 -7.41
N PRO A 98 25.68 23.98 -6.27
CA PRO A 98 24.97 24.06 -4.99
C PRO A 98 23.81 25.06 -4.95
N LEU A 99 23.88 26.17 -5.68
CA LEU A 99 22.76 27.12 -5.75
C LEU A 99 21.54 26.54 -6.48
N GLN A 100 21.74 25.66 -7.47
CA GLN A 100 20.63 24.97 -8.14
C GLN A 100 19.97 23.95 -7.19
N ALA A 101 20.78 23.20 -6.44
CA ALA A 101 20.27 22.28 -5.43
C ALA A 101 19.41 23.00 -4.39
N LEU A 102 19.86 24.17 -3.89
CA LEU A 102 19.08 25.00 -2.98
C LEU A 102 17.75 25.48 -3.60
N GLY A 103 17.76 25.87 -4.87
CA GLY A 103 16.54 26.25 -5.59
C GLY A 103 15.50 25.12 -5.67
N ILE A 104 15.95 23.89 -5.95
CA ILE A 104 15.07 22.71 -5.99
C ILE A 104 14.58 22.34 -4.58
N LEU A 105 15.42 22.41 -3.55
CA LEU A 105 15.00 22.13 -2.18
C LEU A 105 13.96 23.15 -1.68
N ALA A 106 14.15 24.43 -2.00
CA ALA A 106 13.16 25.47 -1.69
C ALA A 106 11.83 25.24 -2.45
N GLU A 107 11.88 24.74 -3.68
CA GLU A 107 10.69 24.31 -4.43
C GLU A 107 9.95 23.19 -3.70
N VAL A 108 10.66 22.12 -3.30
CA VAL A 108 10.09 20.99 -2.58
C VAL A 108 9.43 21.43 -1.28
N GLU A 109 10.13 22.23 -0.47
CA GLU A 109 9.62 22.72 0.82
C GLU A 109 8.31 23.52 0.65
N ARG A 110 8.22 24.32 -0.42
CA ARG A 110 7.06 25.18 -0.69
C ARG A 110 5.76 24.40 -0.87
N TRP A 111 5.79 23.24 -1.53
CA TRP A 111 4.59 22.44 -1.75
C TRP A 111 4.42 21.29 -0.77
N GLN A 112 5.50 20.82 -0.12
CA GLN A 112 5.47 19.63 0.74
C GLN A 112 4.60 19.85 1.98
N ARG A 113 4.78 20.96 2.70
CA ARG A 113 4.01 21.25 3.91
C ARG A 113 2.49 21.38 3.63
N PRO A 114 2.03 22.18 2.67
CA PRO A 114 0.61 22.24 2.32
C PRO A 114 0.01 20.89 1.89
N LEU A 115 0.79 20.05 1.20
CA LEU A 115 0.34 18.72 0.80
C LEU A 115 0.15 17.77 1.99
N ILE A 116 1.05 17.79 2.98
CA ILE A 116 0.87 17.01 4.21
C ILE A 116 -0.41 17.45 4.94
N GLU A 117 -0.63 18.76 5.08
CA GLU A 117 -1.81 19.28 5.78
C GLU A 117 -3.11 18.83 5.09
N ARG A 118 -3.17 18.92 3.74
CA ARG A 118 -4.31 18.40 2.96
C ARG A 118 -4.51 16.89 3.13
N ALA A 119 -3.43 16.11 3.09
CA ALA A 119 -3.50 14.66 3.26
C ALA A 119 -3.98 14.27 4.66
N VAL A 120 -3.56 14.99 5.70
CA VAL A 120 -4.03 14.77 7.07
C VAL A 120 -5.51 15.09 7.21
N VAL A 121 -5.98 16.21 6.64
CA VAL A 121 -7.42 16.54 6.63
C VAL A 121 -8.22 15.44 5.95
N ALA A 122 -7.83 15.03 4.74
CA ALA A 122 -8.50 13.96 4.01
C ALA A 122 -8.49 12.63 4.79
N ALA A 123 -7.37 12.27 5.43
CA ALA A 123 -7.27 11.07 6.26
C ALA A 123 -8.23 11.13 7.47
N ARG A 124 -8.37 12.30 8.09
CA ARG A 124 -9.30 12.49 9.22
C ARG A 124 -10.76 12.46 8.78
N GLU A 125 -11.10 13.04 7.63
CA GLU A 125 -12.43 12.97 7.02
C GLU A 125 -12.80 11.52 6.64
N ALA A 126 -11.83 10.73 6.20
CA ALA A 126 -11.96 9.29 5.97
C ALA A 126 -12.05 8.46 7.27
N GLY A 127 -12.00 9.10 8.45
CA GLY A 127 -12.14 8.44 9.75
C GLY A 127 -10.85 7.83 10.32
N LEU A 128 -9.69 7.97 9.65
CA LEU A 128 -8.43 7.42 10.13
C LEU A 128 -7.98 8.08 11.44
N SER A 129 -7.51 7.28 12.38
CA SER A 129 -7.04 7.70 13.69
C SER A 129 -5.69 8.44 13.62
N TRP A 130 -5.38 9.20 14.67
CA TRP A 130 -4.05 9.82 14.81
C TRP A 130 -2.91 8.80 14.88
N ALA A 131 -3.20 7.55 15.28
CA ALA A 131 -2.20 6.49 15.29
C ALA A 131 -1.86 6.04 13.87
N GLU A 132 -2.88 5.82 13.02
CA GLU A 132 -2.69 5.48 11.61
C GLU A 132 -1.97 6.59 10.84
N ILE A 133 -2.36 7.85 11.06
CA ILE A 133 -1.72 9.01 10.45
C ILE A 133 -0.26 9.15 10.92
N GLY A 134 0.00 8.96 12.22
CA GLY A 134 1.36 8.99 12.76
C GLY A 134 2.25 7.91 12.14
N ASN A 135 1.74 6.68 12.05
CA ASN A 135 2.45 5.57 11.42
C ASN A 135 2.78 5.87 9.95
N ALA A 136 1.84 6.40 9.18
CA ALA A 136 2.07 6.77 7.77
C ALA A 136 3.13 7.88 7.60
N LEU A 137 3.23 8.80 8.57
CA LEU A 137 4.19 9.89 8.57
C LEU A 137 5.54 9.52 9.23
N GLY A 138 5.67 8.32 9.79
CA GLY A 138 6.87 7.90 10.53
C GLY A 138 7.08 8.64 11.86
N ILE A 139 6.00 9.12 12.50
CA ILE A 139 6.04 9.85 13.78
C ILE A 139 5.10 9.24 14.81
N SER A 140 5.27 9.59 16.09
CA SER A 140 4.38 9.12 17.14
C SER A 140 2.96 9.68 16.98
N ARG A 141 1.95 8.93 17.50
CA ARG A 141 0.56 9.39 17.60
C ARG A 141 0.44 10.76 18.28
N GLN A 142 1.18 10.98 19.37
CA GLN A 142 1.15 12.22 20.12
C GLN A 142 1.69 13.38 19.28
N SER A 143 2.83 13.18 18.60
CA SER A 143 3.42 14.17 17.70
C SER A 143 2.49 14.52 16.54
N ALA A 144 1.80 13.53 15.95
CA ALA A 144 0.81 13.76 14.91
C ALA A 144 -0.38 14.60 15.43
N HIS A 145 -0.93 14.22 16.58
CA HIS A 145 -2.03 14.96 17.21
C HIS A 145 -1.64 16.40 17.55
N GLU A 146 -0.52 16.63 18.22
CA GLU A 146 -0.06 17.97 18.58
C GLU A 146 0.15 18.86 17.36
N ARG A 147 0.72 18.30 16.28
CA ARG A 147 1.04 19.04 15.07
C ARG A 147 -0.19 19.39 14.23
N PHE A 148 -1.20 18.52 14.17
CA PHE A 148 -2.26 18.63 13.17
C PHE A 148 -3.69 18.77 13.74
N ARG A 149 -3.90 18.66 15.06
CA ARG A 149 -5.25 18.75 15.65
C ARG A 149 -6.03 20.01 15.30
N ASN A 150 -5.35 21.12 15.01
CA ASN A 150 -5.98 22.39 14.67
C ASN A 150 -6.43 22.48 13.20
N LEU A 151 -6.03 21.53 12.35
CA LEU A 151 -6.37 21.51 10.91
C LEU A 151 -7.69 20.78 10.63
N THR A 152 -8.16 19.96 11.56
CA THR A 152 -9.33 19.10 11.35
C THR A 152 -10.57 19.73 11.99
N PRO A 153 -11.72 19.83 11.29
CA PRO A 153 -12.96 20.22 11.94
C PRO A 153 -13.35 19.22 13.04
N PRO A 154 -14.03 19.66 14.12
CA PRO A 154 -14.47 18.78 15.19
C PRO A 154 -15.37 17.67 14.64
N LYS A 155 -15.16 16.43 15.09
CA LYS A 155 -16.00 15.28 14.71
C LYS A 155 -17.46 15.63 15.06
N PRO A 156 -18.42 15.56 14.12
CA PRO A 156 -19.82 15.79 14.46
C PRO A 156 -20.25 14.75 15.50
N SER A 157 -20.86 15.22 16.59
CA SER A 157 -21.46 14.38 17.61
C SER A 157 -22.49 13.47 16.97
N ALA A 158 -22.39 12.16 17.23
CA ALA A 158 -23.40 11.17 16.85
C ALA A 158 -24.67 11.34 17.69
#